data_AF-A0AAF3FMV3-F1
#
_entry.id   AF-A0AAF3FMV3-F1
#
_cell.length_a   1.000
_cell.length_b   1.000
_cell.length_c   1.000
_cell.angle_alpha   90.00
_cell.angle_beta   90.00
_cell.angle_gamma   90.00
#
_symmetry.space_group_name_H-M   'P 1'
#
loop_
_entity.id
_entity.type
_entity.pdbx_description
1 polymer ?
#
loop_
_entity_poly.entity_id
_entity_poly.type
_entity_poly.pdbx_seq_one_letter_code
_entity_poly.pdbx_strand_id
1 'polypeptide(L)'
;MMENGRDLPESIIHLQTTSTSMEDDCQLTPFNHYSQHLKNPDNIYREEKYFPTALYGSHLGWSHNSYSNNLLNLMLNLEKYCNGTMTYPFYDPRPKHSINVSLKDAIRSPQIICTRTPYDNSRDQVLNLKNLTLMWCRMVSHYFDWTAGIPDLLRMAEEDRISLCVHQLCKVICFTLSFATYEHNCDGLLFAGGIYFPPNFHKSNIQPEIQNYVGRLYEVIRKKVIPIFQDLQFTFEEYVLVKLLLFFGADTAFLGEDQHNSRGVIGEATKKYRHALIEHQKSRYPYMSTYEIGLRLVRMYSIFSFMEILHELDQSSLAELVVLNKGNLQGELTFDIHVRTTRNH
;
A
#
# COMPACT_ATOMS: atom_id res chain seq x y z
N MET A 1 8.46 55.66 -46.24
CA MET A 1 8.47 57.13 -46.06
C MET A 1 7.56 57.45 -44.89
N MET A 2 8.16 58.04 -43.84
CA MET A 2 7.65 59.02 -42.86
C MET A 2 6.24 58.80 -42.26
N GLU A 3 6.08 58.50 -40.96
CA GLU A 3 6.23 59.32 -39.72
C GLU A 3 4.97 60.11 -39.28
N ASN A 4 4.84 60.20 -37.95
CA ASN A 4 3.89 60.95 -37.09
C ASN A 4 2.58 60.22 -36.72
N GLY A 5 2.19 60.02 -35.46
CA GLY A 5 2.64 60.54 -34.16
C GLY A 5 1.45 61.15 -33.39
N ARG A 6 1.37 60.90 -32.07
CA ARG A 6 0.57 61.60 -31.01
C ARG A 6 -0.93 61.21 -30.87
N ASP A 7 -1.58 61.09 -29.71
CA ASP A 7 -1.28 61.40 -28.29
C ASP A 7 -2.16 60.54 -27.34
N LEU A 8 -1.65 60.25 -26.14
CA LEU A 8 -2.38 59.77 -24.95
C LEU A 8 -2.99 60.96 -24.18
N PRO A 9 -4.05 60.76 -23.37
CA PRO A 9 -4.31 61.60 -22.21
C PRO A 9 -4.11 60.84 -20.89
N GLU A 10 -3.24 61.40 -20.06
CA GLU A 10 -3.18 61.18 -18.61
C GLU A 10 -4.42 61.80 -17.94
N SER A 11 -5.01 61.08 -16.98
CA SER A 11 -5.80 61.72 -15.92
C SER A 11 -5.51 61.04 -14.60
N ILE A 12 -4.76 61.79 -13.79
CA ILE A 12 -4.36 61.57 -12.41
C ILE A 12 -5.59 61.72 -11.51
N ILE A 13 -5.84 60.74 -10.64
CA ILE A 13 -6.56 60.95 -9.37
C ILE A 13 -5.69 60.33 -8.27
N HIS A 14 -5.04 61.21 -7.51
CA HIS A 14 -4.56 60.93 -6.16
C HIS A 14 -5.77 60.84 -5.22
N LEU A 15 -5.78 59.85 -4.31
CA LEU A 15 -5.95 60.09 -2.87
C LEU A 15 -5.81 58.79 -2.05
N GLN A 16 -4.95 58.91 -1.03
CA GLN A 16 -4.98 58.24 0.27
C GLN A 16 -4.61 56.76 0.37
N THR A 17 -3.31 56.57 0.60
CA THR A 17 -2.72 55.47 1.36
C THR A 17 -3.25 55.47 2.81
N THR A 18 -4.16 54.56 3.13
CA THR A 18 -4.38 54.09 4.50
C THR A 18 -3.78 52.70 4.63
N SER A 19 -2.74 52.61 5.46
CA SER A 19 -2.15 51.39 5.97
C SER A 19 -3.16 50.65 6.85
N THR A 20 -3.59 49.47 6.43
CA THR A 20 -4.18 48.45 7.30
C THR A 20 -3.51 47.13 6.99
N SER A 21 -2.64 46.73 7.91
CA SER A 21 -2.13 45.37 8.04
C SER A 21 -3.30 44.40 8.26
N MET A 22 -3.50 43.47 7.34
CA MET A 22 -4.21 42.21 7.60
C MET A 22 -3.33 41.10 7.04
N GLU A 23 -2.36 40.70 7.87
CA GLU A 23 -1.90 39.31 7.88
C GLU A 23 -3.07 38.50 8.43
N ASP A 24 -3.73 37.71 7.59
CA ASP A 24 -4.63 36.65 8.06
C ASP A 24 -4.25 35.33 7.41
N ASP A 25 -3.69 34.51 8.29
CA ASP A 25 -3.39 33.09 8.24
C ASP A 25 -4.26 32.24 7.30
N CYS A 26 -3.61 31.62 6.32
CA CYS A 26 -4.06 30.36 5.74
C CYS A 26 -3.06 29.25 6.09
N GLN A 27 -2.88 29.02 7.40
CA GLN A 27 -2.29 27.78 7.90
C GLN A 27 -3.39 26.72 8.06
N LEU A 28 -3.58 25.89 7.03
CA LEU A 28 -4.32 24.63 7.19
C LEU A 28 -3.45 23.63 7.95
N THR A 29 -3.50 23.70 9.28
CA THR A 29 -2.99 22.66 10.18
C THR A 29 -4.19 21.86 10.74
N PRO A 30 -4.39 20.58 10.35
CA PRO A 30 -5.48 19.78 10.93
C PRO A 30 -5.20 19.25 12.34
N PHE A 31 -4.00 19.50 12.90
CA PHE A 31 -3.50 18.74 14.06
C PHE A 31 -3.77 19.36 15.43
N ASN A 32 -4.22 20.62 15.54
CA ASN A 32 -4.34 21.29 16.84
C ASN A 32 -5.51 20.82 17.72
N HIS A 33 -6.41 19.96 17.23
CA HIS A 33 -7.50 19.41 18.05
C HIS A 33 -7.21 18.07 18.73
N TYR A 34 -6.07 17.43 18.48
CA TYR A 34 -5.75 16.10 19.05
C TYR A 34 -5.04 16.14 20.42
N SER A 35 -4.74 17.32 20.96
CA SER A 35 -3.92 17.46 22.18
C SER A 35 -4.66 17.15 23.50
N GLN A 36 -5.96 16.87 23.51
CA GLN A 36 -6.72 16.77 24.77
C GLN A 36 -6.91 15.33 25.31
N HIS A 37 -6.67 14.29 24.49
CA HIS A 37 -6.81 12.89 24.92
C HIS A 37 -5.50 12.15 25.20
N LEU A 38 -4.34 12.77 24.99
CA LEU A 38 -3.01 12.20 25.26
C LEU A 38 -2.40 12.75 26.57
N LYS A 39 -3.17 12.77 27.66
CA LYS A 39 -2.70 13.29 28.97
C LYS A 39 -1.88 12.29 29.80
N ASN A 40 -1.63 11.07 29.29
CA ASN A 40 -0.81 10.11 30.00
C ASN A 40 0.49 9.79 29.23
N PRO A 41 1.65 10.30 29.67
CA PRO A 41 2.93 10.04 29.01
C PRO A 41 3.25 8.53 28.90
N ASP A 42 2.75 7.69 29.82
CA ASP A 42 2.97 6.24 29.77
C ASP A 42 2.27 5.53 28.60
N ASN A 43 1.19 6.10 28.05
CA ASN A 43 0.53 5.56 26.85
C ASN A 43 1.28 5.93 25.57
N ILE A 44 1.93 7.10 25.56
CA ILE A 44 2.77 7.55 24.45
C ILE A 44 4.00 6.63 24.33
N TYR A 45 4.69 6.35 25.45
CA TYR A 45 5.85 5.45 25.48
C TYR A 45 5.54 3.97 25.12
N ARG A 46 4.30 3.50 25.29
CA ARG A 46 3.89 2.16 24.84
C ARG A 46 3.51 2.10 23.36
N GLU A 47 2.90 3.14 22.81
CA GLU A 47 2.62 3.24 21.37
C GLU A 47 3.89 3.52 20.54
N GLU A 48 4.96 4.04 21.15
CA GLU A 48 6.28 4.26 20.51
C GLU A 48 7.01 3.00 20.01
N LYS A 49 6.59 1.80 20.46
CA LYS A 49 7.17 0.49 20.03
C LYS A 49 6.27 -0.33 19.10
N TYR A 50 5.04 0.12 18.85
CA TYR A 50 4.03 -0.62 18.08
C TYR A 50 3.39 0.30 17.03
N PHE A 51 2.79 -0.28 15.97
CA PHE A 51 2.05 0.50 14.99
C PHE A 51 1.00 1.37 15.70
N PRO A 52 0.88 2.68 15.40
CA PRO A 52 0.01 3.59 16.14
C PRO A 52 -1.44 3.40 15.69
N THR A 53 -2.07 2.33 16.16
CA THR A 53 -3.46 1.99 15.85
C THR A 53 -4.41 3.13 16.26
N ALA A 54 -4.06 3.92 17.28
CA ALA A 54 -4.81 5.12 17.70
C ALA A 54 -4.74 6.29 16.70
N LEU A 55 -3.70 6.41 15.86
CA LEU A 55 -3.59 7.47 14.85
C LEU A 55 -4.48 7.22 13.62
N TYR A 56 -4.82 5.95 13.36
CA TYR A 56 -5.61 5.56 12.19
C TYR A 56 -6.97 4.95 12.55
N GLY A 57 -7.16 4.47 13.79
CA GLY A 57 -8.24 3.57 14.20
C GLY A 57 -9.45 4.17 14.89
N SER A 58 -9.51 5.48 15.20
CA SER A 58 -10.67 6.04 15.90
C SER A 58 -11.05 7.45 15.42
N HIS A 59 -12.34 7.58 15.05
CA HIS A 59 -13.09 8.81 14.75
C HIS A 59 -13.01 9.37 13.32
N LEU A 60 -13.80 8.79 12.41
CA LEU A 60 -14.38 9.55 11.29
C LEU A 60 -15.91 9.42 11.34
N GLY A 61 -16.56 10.50 11.80
CA GLY A 61 -18.00 10.71 11.69
C GLY A 61 -18.41 10.91 10.22
N TRP A 62 -19.60 10.44 9.86
CA TRP A 62 -20.03 10.21 8.49
C TRP A 62 -20.69 11.47 7.90
N SER A 63 -20.13 12.09 6.85
CA SER A 63 -20.82 13.10 6.01
C SER A 63 -20.34 13.08 4.54
N HIS A 64 -21.27 13.15 3.58
CA HIS A 64 -21.08 12.54 2.25
C HIS A 64 -20.02 13.11 1.28
N ASN A 65 -19.66 14.41 1.29
CA ASN A 65 -18.71 14.97 0.29
C ASN A 65 -17.30 15.26 0.82
N SER A 66 -17.16 15.62 2.10
CA SER A 66 -15.83 15.81 2.74
C SER A 66 -15.17 14.45 3.06
N TYR A 67 -15.99 13.39 3.17
CA TYR A 67 -15.54 12.08 3.63
C TYR A 67 -14.66 11.32 2.64
N SER A 68 -14.96 11.31 1.34
CA SER A 68 -14.16 10.53 0.37
C SER A 68 -12.73 11.05 0.29
N ASN A 69 -12.54 12.38 0.33
CA ASN A 69 -11.21 12.99 0.36
C ASN A 69 -10.50 12.75 1.69
N ASN A 70 -11.21 12.86 2.82
CA ASN A 70 -10.61 12.57 4.14
C ASN A 70 -10.21 11.09 4.28
N LEU A 71 -11.03 10.18 3.77
CA LEU A 71 -10.75 8.74 3.74
C LEU A 71 -9.53 8.45 2.86
N LEU A 72 -9.49 9.01 1.65
CA LEU A 72 -8.35 8.86 0.76
C LEU A 72 -7.08 9.41 1.42
N ASN A 73 -7.11 10.61 1.99
CA ASN A 73 -5.98 11.20 2.71
C ASN A 73 -5.50 10.34 3.87
N LEU A 74 -6.43 9.76 4.65
CA LEU A 74 -6.09 8.85 5.74
C LEU A 74 -5.33 7.62 5.22
N MET A 75 -5.82 7.01 4.13
CA MET A 75 -5.19 5.82 3.55
C MET A 75 -3.87 6.14 2.82
N LEU A 76 -3.74 7.33 2.22
CA LEU A 76 -2.48 7.81 1.67
C LEU A 76 -1.42 8.01 2.77
N ASN A 77 -1.81 8.57 3.90
CA ASN A 77 -0.92 8.74 5.05
C ASN A 77 -0.49 7.40 5.63
N LEU A 78 -1.42 6.44 5.73
CA LEU A 78 -1.10 5.05 6.10
C LEU A 78 -0.03 4.45 5.18
N GLU A 79 -0.22 4.53 3.87
CA GLU A 79 0.74 3.98 2.90
C GLU A 79 2.11 4.66 3.00
N LYS A 80 2.14 6.00 3.11
CA LYS A 80 3.37 6.79 3.29
C LYS A 80 4.10 6.44 4.59
N TYR A 81 3.35 6.23 5.66
CA TYR A 81 3.87 5.81 6.97
C TYR A 81 4.52 4.44 6.88
N CYS A 82 3.84 3.45 6.30
CA CYS A 82 4.38 2.10 6.10
C CYS A 82 5.63 2.10 5.20
N ASN A 83 5.67 2.96 4.17
CA ASN A 83 6.85 3.12 3.32
C ASN A 83 8.02 3.82 4.01
N GLY A 84 7.83 4.36 5.22
CA GLY A 84 8.86 5.07 5.95
C GLY A 84 9.29 6.40 5.30
N THR A 85 8.46 6.92 4.39
CA THR A 85 8.67 8.23 3.73
C THR A 85 8.44 9.41 4.68
N MET A 86 7.78 9.16 5.82
CA MET A 86 7.69 10.11 6.91
C MET A 86 8.94 9.96 7.79
N THR A 87 9.67 11.06 7.98
CA THR A 87 10.85 11.16 8.85
C THR A 87 10.48 10.92 10.30
N TYR A 88 10.38 9.66 10.71
CA TYR A 88 10.27 9.27 12.11
C TYR A 88 11.57 8.57 12.55
N PRO A 89 12.07 8.85 13.77
CA PRO A 89 13.43 8.49 14.21
C PRO A 89 13.60 7.01 14.63
N PHE A 90 12.71 6.10 14.21
CA PHE A 90 12.59 4.76 14.80
C PHE A 90 13.24 3.63 13.98
N TYR A 91 14.22 3.95 13.14
CA TYR A 91 14.91 2.95 12.33
C TYR A 91 16.11 2.36 13.09
N ASP A 92 16.09 1.06 13.37
CA ASP A 92 17.26 0.35 13.89
C ASP A 92 18.29 0.22 12.75
N PRO A 93 19.53 0.74 12.91
CA PRO A 93 20.58 0.64 11.89
C PRO A 93 21.04 -0.80 11.64
N ARG A 94 20.64 -1.78 12.48
CA ARG A 94 20.93 -3.20 12.30
C ARG A 94 19.66 -3.96 11.94
N PRO A 95 19.42 -4.24 10.63
CA PRO A 95 18.23 -4.93 10.22
C PRO A 95 18.20 -6.34 10.83
N LYS A 96 17.22 -6.60 11.68
CA LYS A 96 16.93 -7.94 12.20
C LYS A 96 15.73 -8.49 11.49
N HIS A 97 15.76 -9.79 11.21
CA HIS A 97 14.61 -10.49 10.66
C HIS A 97 14.49 -11.88 11.27
N SER A 98 13.26 -12.39 11.36
CA SER A 98 12.94 -13.73 11.84
C SER A 98 11.74 -14.30 11.10
N ILE A 99 11.82 -15.57 10.76
CA ILE A 99 10.70 -16.39 10.26
C ILE A 99 10.23 -17.41 11.30
N ASN A 100 10.86 -17.44 12.48
CA ASN A 100 10.53 -18.33 13.59
C ASN A 100 9.70 -17.55 14.62
N VAL A 101 8.51 -17.16 14.20
CA VAL A 101 7.52 -16.45 15.01
C VAL A 101 6.13 -17.01 14.68
N SER A 102 5.22 -16.98 15.64
CA SER A 102 3.85 -17.43 15.38
C SER A 102 3.13 -16.46 14.44
N LEU A 103 2.22 -16.96 13.61
CA LEU A 103 1.40 -16.14 12.72
C LEU A 103 0.60 -15.06 13.47
N LYS A 104 0.08 -15.42 14.65
CA LYS A 104 -0.72 -14.52 15.48
C LYS A 104 0.12 -13.37 16.03
N ASP A 105 1.34 -13.64 16.48
CA ASP A 105 2.26 -12.60 16.96
C ASP A 105 2.76 -11.74 15.81
N ALA A 106 3.05 -12.34 14.66
CA ALA A 106 3.48 -11.66 13.45
C ALA A 106 2.47 -10.59 12.98
N ILE A 107 1.17 -10.93 12.99
CA ILE A 107 0.10 -9.99 12.62
C ILE A 107 -0.09 -8.90 13.67
N ARG A 108 0.00 -9.26 14.96
CA ARG A 108 -0.13 -8.29 16.07
C ARG A 108 1.06 -7.34 16.18
N SER A 109 2.24 -7.77 15.76
CA SER A 109 3.48 -7.03 15.93
C SER A 109 4.44 -7.31 14.78
N PRO A 110 4.21 -6.72 13.60
CA PRO A 110 4.98 -7.00 12.37
C PRO A 110 6.49 -6.77 12.51
N GLN A 111 6.90 -5.91 13.44
CA GLN A 111 8.30 -5.61 13.75
C GLN A 111 9.10 -6.78 14.32
N ILE A 112 8.43 -7.85 14.79
CA ILE A 112 9.12 -9.07 15.22
C ILE A 112 9.62 -9.90 14.03
N ILE A 113 9.02 -9.70 12.85
CA ILE A 113 9.40 -10.37 11.60
C ILE A 113 10.59 -9.65 10.98
N CYS A 114 10.52 -8.33 10.92
CA CYS A 114 11.58 -7.48 10.38
C CYS A 114 11.54 -6.11 11.06
N THR A 115 12.70 -5.60 11.46
CA THR A 115 12.83 -4.20 11.86
C THR A 115 12.40 -3.29 10.72
N ARG A 116 11.61 -2.26 11.02
CA ARG A 116 11.28 -1.26 10.01
C ARG A 116 12.54 -0.62 9.46
N THR A 117 12.62 -0.57 8.15
CA THR A 117 13.61 0.20 7.39
C THR A 117 12.85 1.03 6.36
N PRO A 118 13.30 2.25 6.02
CA PRO A 118 12.67 3.02 4.95
C PRO A 118 12.57 2.19 3.67
N TYR A 119 11.54 2.45 2.87
CA TYR A 119 11.42 1.86 1.55
C TYR A 119 12.55 2.40 0.66
N ASP A 120 13.51 1.53 0.35
CA ASP A 120 14.68 1.86 -0.45
C ASP A 120 14.57 1.30 -1.87
N ASN A 121 14.68 2.19 -2.85
CA ASN A 121 14.59 1.92 -4.30
C ASN A 121 15.95 2.03 -5.02
N SER A 122 17.04 2.04 -4.26
CA SER A 122 18.43 2.12 -4.74
C SER A 122 18.81 1.08 -5.80
N ARG A 123 18.17 -0.11 -5.77
CA ARG A 123 18.52 -1.28 -6.61
C ARG A 123 19.96 -1.77 -6.36
N ASP A 124 20.43 -1.66 -5.14
CA ASP A 124 21.79 -2.02 -4.76
C ASP A 124 22.07 -3.53 -4.78
N GLN A 125 21.04 -4.37 -4.65
CA GLN A 125 21.21 -5.80 -4.45
C GLN A 125 20.35 -6.63 -5.41
N VAL A 126 20.99 -7.45 -6.24
CA VAL A 126 20.29 -8.46 -7.02
C VAL A 126 19.75 -9.54 -6.09
N LEU A 127 18.47 -9.88 -6.24
CA LEU A 127 17.83 -10.97 -5.51
C LEU A 127 18.55 -12.29 -5.78
N ASN A 128 18.86 -13.01 -4.70
CA ASN A 128 19.51 -14.30 -4.71
C ASN A 128 19.10 -15.10 -3.46
N LEU A 129 19.51 -16.37 -3.36
CA LEU A 129 19.15 -17.21 -2.22
C LEU A 129 19.64 -16.67 -0.85
N LYS A 130 20.71 -15.86 -0.79
CA LYS A 130 21.22 -15.33 0.48
C LYS A 130 20.37 -14.20 1.05
N ASN A 131 19.71 -13.40 0.19
CA ASN A 131 18.86 -12.29 0.62
C ASN A 131 17.35 -12.56 0.44
N LEU A 132 16.97 -13.77 0.03
CA LEU A 132 15.58 -14.20 -0.17
C LEU A 132 14.74 -14.08 1.12
N THR A 133 15.21 -14.63 2.25
CA THR A 133 14.48 -14.55 3.53
C THR A 133 14.35 -13.11 4.01
N LEU A 134 15.39 -12.28 3.85
CA LEU A 134 15.31 -10.86 4.19
C LEU A 134 14.26 -10.13 3.34
N MET A 135 14.26 -10.37 2.02
CA MET A 135 13.25 -9.81 1.10
C MET A 135 11.84 -10.21 1.55
N TRP A 136 11.62 -11.50 1.80
CA TRP A 136 10.33 -12.03 2.24
C TRP A 136 9.88 -11.40 3.56
N CYS A 137 10.75 -11.37 4.58
CA CYS A 137 10.44 -10.79 5.89
C CYS A 137 10.05 -9.31 5.78
N ARG A 138 10.74 -8.53 4.93
CA ARG A 138 10.42 -7.12 4.70
C ARG A 138 9.06 -6.93 4.05
N MET A 139 8.75 -7.69 3.00
CA MET A 139 7.47 -7.60 2.31
C MET A 139 6.30 -8.00 3.22
N VAL A 140 6.45 -9.08 4.00
CA VAL A 140 5.42 -9.56 4.93
C VAL A 140 5.24 -8.62 6.12
N SER A 141 6.33 -8.10 6.69
CA SER A 141 6.28 -7.12 7.78
C SER A 141 5.58 -5.83 7.33
N HIS A 142 5.95 -5.30 6.16
CA HIS A 142 5.30 -4.11 5.57
C HIS A 142 3.80 -4.34 5.34
N TYR A 143 3.45 -5.50 4.78
CA TYR A 143 2.05 -5.87 4.56
C TYR A 143 1.26 -5.91 5.88
N PHE A 144 1.79 -6.57 6.92
CA PHE A 144 1.06 -6.63 8.19
C PHE A 144 0.98 -5.27 8.89
N ASP A 145 2.03 -4.44 8.81
CA ASP A 145 1.99 -3.06 9.27
C ASP A 145 0.87 -2.27 8.57
N TRP A 146 0.75 -2.43 7.26
CA TRP A 146 -0.33 -1.80 6.49
C TRP A 146 -1.70 -2.30 6.93
N THR A 147 -1.90 -3.62 7.07
CA THR A 147 -3.19 -4.16 7.53
C THR A 147 -3.55 -3.70 8.94
N ALA A 148 -2.58 -3.57 9.85
CA ALA A 148 -2.81 -3.10 11.21
C ALA A 148 -3.38 -1.67 11.26
N GLY A 149 -3.11 -0.85 10.24
CA GLY A 149 -3.64 0.50 10.10
C GLY A 149 -5.00 0.63 9.43
N ILE A 150 -5.60 -0.47 8.95
CA ILE A 150 -6.90 -0.43 8.28
C ILE A 150 -8.04 -0.42 9.32
N PRO A 151 -8.85 0.65 9.41
CA PRO A 151 -9.82 0.80 10.49
C PRO A 151 -10.93 -0.26 10.47
N ASP A 152 -11.33 -0.73 9.29
CA ASP A 152 -12.40 -1.71 9.15
C ASP A 152 -12.06 -3.06 9.79
N LEU A 153 -10.77 -3.42 9.80
CA LEU A 153 -10.32 -4.67 10.40
C LEU A 153 -10.47 -4.69 11.93
N LEU A 154 -10.61 -3.53 12.57
CA LEU A 154 -10.89 -3.43 14.01
C LEU A 154 -12.34 -3.83 14.35
N ARG A 155 -13.23 -3.90 13.35
CA ARG A 155 -14.64 -4.31 13.52
C ARG A 155 -14.87 -5.81 13.33
N MET A 156 -13.81 -6.54 12.96
CA MET A 156 -13.85 -7.99 12.73
C MET A 156 -13.37 -8.75 13.97
N ALA A 157 -13.82 -10.00 14.11
CA ALA A 157 -13.21 -10.92 15.08
C ALA A 157 -11.73 -11.15 14.71
N GLU A 158 -10.90 -11.44 15.73
CA GLU A 158 -9.46 -11.57 15.54
C GLU A 158 -9.11 -12.70 14.56
N GLU A 159 -9.77 -13.84 14.70
CA GLU A 159 -9.58 -15.04 13.87
C GLU A 159 -9.93 -14.75 12.39
N ASP A 160 -11.05 -14.08 12.15
CA ASP A 160 -11.54 -13.73 10.81
C ASP A 160 -10.62 -12.73 10.14
N ARG A 161 -10.14 -11.74 10.91
CA ARG A 161 -9.12 -10.79 10.46
C ARG A 161 -7.83 -11.49 10.09
N ILE A 162 -7.33 -12.39 10.95
CA ILE A 162 -6.12 -13.17 10.67
C ILE A 162 -6.30 -13.96 9.37
N SER A 163 -7.45 -14.64 9.22
CA SER A 163 -7.76 -15.41 8.03
C SER A 163 -7.77 -14.52 6.79
N LEU A 164 -8.48 -13.39 6.80
CA LEU A 164 -8.50 -12.44 5.69
C LEU A 164 -7.09 -11.93 5.35
N CYS A 165 -6.31 -11.54 6.35
CA CYS A 165 -4.94 -11.05 6.14
C CYS A 165 -4.06 -12.11 5.47
N VAL A 166 -4.17 -13.38 5.84
CA VAL A 166 -3.37 -14.45 5.24
C VAL A 166 -3.81 -14.75 3.81
N HIS A 167 -5.11 -14.86 3.55
CA HIS A 167 -5.64 -15.16 2.21
C HIS A 167 -5.32 -14.05 1.20
N GLN A 168 -5.20 -12.79 1.66
CA GLN A 168 -4.93 -11.65 0.80
C GLN A 168 -3.44 -11.29 0.69
N LEU A 169 -2.59 -11.88 1.52
CA LEU A 169 -1.17 -11.50 1.68
C LEU A 169 -0.44 -11.40 0.35
N CYS A 170 -0.45 -12.49 -0.41
CA CYS A 170 0.29 -12.53 -1.66
C CYS A 170 -0.25 -11.54 -2.70
N LYS A 171 -1.58 -11.47 -2.85
CA LYS A 171 -2.23 -10.58 -3.82
C LYS A 171 -1.84 -9.13 -3.59
N VAL A 172 -1.90 -8.70 -2.33
CA VAL A 172 -1.55 -7.34 -1.94
C VAL A 172 -0.04 -7.07 -2.07
N ILE A 173 0.81 -8.03 -1.71
CA ILE A 173 2.28 -7.93 -1.88
C ILE A 173 2.65 -7.81 -3.37
N CYS A 174 2.11 -8.67 -4.23
CA CYS A 174 2.35 -8.64 -5.67
C CYS A 174 1.81 -7.35 -6.32
N PHE A 175 0.65 -6.86 -5.88
CA PHE A 175 0.12 -5.59 -6.34
C PHE A 175 1.00 -4.41 -5.93
N THR A 176 1.50 -4.40 -4.69
CA THR A 176 2.43 -3.39 -4.18
C THR A 176 3.75 -3.38 -4.95
N LEU A 177 4.32 -4.56 -5.19
CA LEU A 177 5.53 -4.72 -5.99
C LEU A 177 5.33 -4.27 -7.45
N SER A 178 4.17 -4.57 -8.04
CA SER A 178 3.82 -4.13 -9.40
C SER A 178 3.78 -2.61 -9.49
N PHE A 179 3.13 -1.96 -8.52
CA PHE A 179 3.03 -0.50 -8.49
C PHE A 179 4.40 0.16 -8.27
N ALA A 180 5.19 -0.33 -7.31
CA ALA A 180 6.53 0.22 -7.06
C ALA A 180 7.44 0.11 -8.30
N THR A 181 7.37 -1.02 -9.02
CA THR A 181 8.11 -1.24 -10.26
C THR A 181 7.69 -0.25 -11.35
N TYR A 182 6.38 0.02 -11.48
CA TYR A 182 5.83 1.00 -12.41
C TYR A 182 6.23 2.44 -12.04
N GLU A 183 6.01 2.84 -10.79
CA GLU A 183 6.27 4.20 -10.29
C GLU A 183 7.73 4.62 -10.47
N HIS A 184 8.67 3.68 -10.27
CA HIS A 184 10.10 3.93 -10.41
C HIS A 184 10.64 3.63 -11.82
N ASN A 185 9.76 3.33 -12.78
CA ASN A 185 10.10 2.97 -14.15
C ASN A 185 11.23 1.92 -14.20
N CYS A 186 11.10 0.87 -13.39
CA CYS A 186 12.13 -0.16 -13.27
C CYS A 186 11.93 -1.24 -14.34
N ASP A 187 12.98 -1.46 -15.13
CA ASP A 187 13.01 -2.57 -16.09
C ASP A 187 13.15 -3.94 -15.43
N GLY A 188 13.23 -4.05 -14.11
CA GLY A 188 13.20 -5.31 -13.37
C GLY A 188 11.87 -5.57 -12.68
N LEU A 189 11.95 -6.22 -11.52
CA LEU A 189 10.99 -6.10 -10.42
C LEU A 189 11.69 -5.48 -9.21
N LEU A 190 11.05 -4.52 -8.56
CA LEU A 190 11.54 -3.90 -7.33
C LEU A 190 10.95 -4.58 -6.10
N PHE A 191 11.81 -4.95 -5.16
CA PHE A 191 11.44 -5.42 -3.83
C PHE A 191 11.88 -4.41 -2.77
N ALA A 192 11.33 -4.53 -1.56
CA ALA A 192 11.68 -3.64 -0.46
C ALA A 192 13.17 -3.72 -0.07
N GLY A 193 13.75 -2.54 0.21
CA GLY A 193 15.06 -2.42 0.85
C GLY A 193 16.24 -2.64 -0.11
N GLY A 194 16.16 -2.08 -1.31
CA GLY A 194 17.22 -2.06 -2.33
C GLY A 194 17.36 -3.36 -3.13
N ILE A 195 16.50 -4.36 -2.87
CA ILE A 195 16.55 -5.66 -3.55
C ILE A 195 15.78 -5.58 -4.86
N TYR A 196 16.34 -6.10 -5.96
CA TYR A 196 15.67 -6.12 -7.25
C TYR A 196 15.95 -7.40 -8.05
N PHE A 197 15.06 -7.70 -9.00
CA PHE A 197 15.23 -8.78 -9.97
C PHE A 197 15.37 -8.19 -11.38
N PRO A 198 16.47 -8.45 -12.11
CA PRO A 198 16.78 -7.76 -13.37
C PRO A 198 15.95 -8.26 -14.56
N PRO A 199 15.72 -7.43 -15.59
CA PRO A 199 14.98 -7.79 -16.83
C PRO A 199 15.57 -8.98 -17.58
N ASN A 200 16.90 -9.02 -17.67
CA ASN A 200 17.64 -9.99 -18.47
C ASN A 200 18.09 -11.19 -17.61
N PHE A 201 17.24 -11.64 -16.71
CA PHE A 201 17.58 -12.68 -15.73
C PHE A 201 18.05 -13.99 -16.37
N HIS A 202 17.55 -14.34 -17.57
CA HIS A 202 18.03 -15.50 -18.34
C HIS A 202 19.51 -15.44 -18.74
N LYS A 203 20.08 -14.23 -18.87
CA LYS A 203 21.50 -13.99 -19.17
C LYS A 203 22.32 -13.66 -17.93
N SER A 204 21.69 -13.66 -16.76
CA SER A 204 22.29 -13.28 -15.48
C SER A 204 22.69 -14.54 -14.69
N ASN A 205 23.70 -14.42 -13.83
CA ASN A 205 24.13 -15.51 -12.93
C ASN A 205 23.18 -15.71 -11.72
N ILE A 206 21.87 -15.65 -11.95
CA ILE A 206 20.84 -15.84 -10.93
C ILE A 206 20.59 -17.33 -10.75
N GLN A 207 20.43 -17.79 -9.50
CA GLN A 207 20.17 -19.20 -9.21
C GLN A 207 18.87 -19.69 -9.85
N PRO A 208 18.80 -20.94 -10.37
CA PRO A 208 17.62 -21.48 -11.03
C PRO A 208 16.34 -21.40 -10.18
N GLU A 209 16.45 -21.60 -8.86
CA GLU A 209 15.31 -21.51 -7.94
C GLU A 209 14.69 -20.09 -7.93
N ILE A 210 15.54 -19.07 -7.91
CA ILE A 210 15.10 -17.66 -7.95
C ILE A 210 14.54 -17.32 -9.33
N GLN A 211 15.18 -17.81 -10.41
CA GLN A 211 14.67 -17.59 -11.76
C GLN A 211 13.29 -18.23 -11.96
N ASN A 212 13.09 -19.46 -11.49
CA ASN A 212 11.81 -20.16 -11.64
C ASN A 212 10.69 -19.50 -10.83
N TYR A 213 11.00 -19.09 -9.60
CA TYR A 213 10.04 -18.38 -8.76
C TYR A 213 9.74 -16.97 -9.32
N VAL A 214 10.72 -16.08 -9.30
CA VAL A 214 10.51 -14.66 -9.58
C VAL A 214 10.39 -14.38 -11.07
N GLY A 215 10.98 -15.18 -11.94
CA GLY A 215 10.80 -15.07 -13.39
C GLY A 215 9.34 -15.25 -13.81
N ARG A 216 8.60 -16.18 -13.19
CA ARG A 216 7.16 -16.36 -13.46
C ARG A 216 6.33 -15.15 -13.01
N LEU A 217 6.64 -14.59 -11.84
CA LEU A 217 6.01 -13.34 -11.38
C LEU A 217 6.33 -12.17 -12.31
N TYR A 218 7.60 -12.04 -12.71
CA TYR A 218 8.08 -11.02 -13.65
C TYR A 218 7.27 -11.04 -14.94
N GLU A 219 7.08 -12.21 -15.53
CA GLU A 219 6.36 -12.36 -16.80
C GLU A 219 4.92 -11.82 -16.72
N VAL A 220 4.18 -12.16 -15.65
CA VAL A 220 2.81 -11.67 -15.48
C VAL A 220 2.81 -10.18 -15.17
N ILE A 221 3.61 -9.72 -14.21
CA ILE A 221 3.64 -8.32 -13.79
C ILE A 221 4.03 -7.42 -14.96
N ARG A 222 5.11 -7.73 -15.67
CA ARG A 222 5.64 -6.89 -16.75
C ARG A 222 4.82 -6.93 -18.01
N LYS A 223 4.26 -8.09 -18.38
CA LYS A 223 3.54 -8.23 -19.65
C LYS A 223 2.04 -8.00 -19.52
N LYS A 224 1.47 -8.05 -18.32
CA LYS A 224 0.01 -7.95 -18.11
C LYS A 224 -0.38 -6.79 -17.19
N VAL A 225 0.29 -6.62 -16.06
CA VAL A 225 -0.10 -5.61 -15.05
C VAL A 225 0.45 -4.23 -15.37
N ILE A 226 1.77 -4.09 -15.59
CA ILE A 226 2.38 -2.78 -15.88
C ILE A 226 1.79 -2.09 -17.12
N PRO A 227 1.49 -2.80 -18.24
CA PRO A 227 0.83 -2.16 -19.37
C PRO A 227 -0.51 -1.54 -19.00
N ILE A 228 -1.28 -2.15 -18.09
CA ILE A 228 -2.52 -1.56 -17.57
C ILE A 228 -2.22 -0.26 -16.81
N PHE A 229 -1.18 -0.26 -15.97
CA PHE A 229 -0.80 0.95 -15.24
C PHE A 229 -0.36 2.07 -16.18
N GLN A 230 0.39 1.74 -17.23
CA GLN A 230 0.82 2.69 -18.25
C GLN A 230 -0.36 3.25 -19.06
N ASP A 231 -1.25 2.36 -19.55
CA ASP A 231 -2.46 2.72 -20.28
C ASP A 231 -3.34 3.69 -19.47
N LEU A 232 -3.46 3.43 -18.16
CA LEU A 232 -4.27 4.23 -17.27
C LEU A 232 -3.55 5.48 -16.75
N GLN A 233 -2.23 5.59 -16.87
CA GLN A 233 -1.44 6.56 -16.09
C GLN A 233 -1.77 6.44 -14.60
N PHE A 234 -1.68 5.21 -14.09
CA PHE A 234 -2.21 4.84 -12.79
C PHE A 234 -1.55 5.66 -11.67
N THR A 235 -2.35 6.31 -10.83
CA THR A 235 -1.84 7.24 -9.81
C THR A 235 -1.65 6.56 -8.46
N PHE A 236 -0.94 7.25 -7.54
CA PHE A 236 -0.76 6.76 -6.17
C PHE A 236 -2.09 6.68 -5.40
N GLU A 237 -3.01 7.61 -5.65
CA GLU A 237 -4.36 7.61 -5.07
C GLU A 237 -5.20 6.43 -5.57
N GLU A 238 -5.17 6.18 -6.88
CA GLU A 238 -5.82 5.02 -7.50
C GLU A 238 -5.22 3.72 -6.93
N TYR A 239 -3.89 3.65 -6.80
CA TYR A 239 -3.19 2.52 -6.21
C TYR A 239 -3.68 2.21 -4.79
N VAL A 240 -3.72 3.19 -3.90
CA VAL A 240 -4.15 2.97 -2.51
C VAL A 240 -5.59 2.46 -2.43
N LEU A 241 -6.51 3.04 -3.22
CA LEU A 241 -7.91 2.62 -3.21
C LEU A 241 -8.12 1.24 -3.87
N VAL A 242 -7.41 0.96 -4.96
CA VAL A 242 -7.48 -0.34 -5.64
C VAL A 242 -6.82 -1.43 -4.79
N LYS A 243 -5.76 -1.13 -4.02
CA LYS A 243 -5.15 -2.04 -3.04
C LYS A 243 -6.15 -2.45 -1.96
N LEU A 244 -6.91 -1.49 -1.43
CA LEU A 244 -7.99 -1.75 -0.47
C LEU A 244 -9.14 -2.55 -1.07
N LEU A 245 -9.52 -2.25 -2.32
CA LEU A 245 -10.54 -3.03 -3.04
C LEU A 245 -10.08 -4.45 -3.37
N LEU A 246 -8.79 -4.65 -3.64
CA LEU A 246 -8.21 -5.99 -3.82
C LEU A 246 -8.27 -6.78 -2.51
N PHE A 247 -7.86 -6.15 -1.41
CA PHE A 247 -7.87 -6.76 -0.08
C PHE A 247 -9.28 -7.14 0.39
N PHE A 248 -10.25 -6.21 0.31
CA PHE A 248 -11.65 -6.49 0.69
C PHE A 248 -12.45 -7.20 -0.41
N GLY A 249 -11.93 -7.27 -1.64
CA GLY A 249 -12.55 -7.98 -2.76
C GLY A 249 -12.38 -9.49 -2.72
N ALA A 250 -11.89 -10.02 -1.60
CA ALA A 250 -11.70 -11.44 -1.36
C ALA A 250 -12.99 -12.25 -1.59
N ASP A 251 -12.86 -13.44 -2.17
CA ASP A 251 -13.88 -14.46 -1.95
C ASP A 251 -13.95 -14.72 -0.44
N THR A 252 -15.14 -14.62 0.13
CA THR A 252 -15.37 -14.80 1.56
C THR A 252 -15.67 -16.25 1.93
N ALA A 253 -15.53 -17.19 0.99
CA ALA A 253 -15.72 -18.62 1.23
C ALA A 253 -14.80 -19.18 2.34
N PHE A 254 -13.63 -18.57 2.56
CA PHE A 254 -12.73 -18.97 3.66
C PHE A 254 -13.25 -18.61 5.06
N LEU A 255 -14.23 -17.71 5.15
CA LEU A 255 -14.93 -17.41 6.40
C LEU A 255 -16.03 -18.45 6.61
N GLY A 256 -16.16 -18.97 7.84
CA GLY A 256 -17.27 -19.87 8.19
C GLY A 256 -18.65 -19.27 7.89
N GLU A 257 -19.65 -20.12 7.68
CA GLU A 257 -21.01 -19.69 7.33
C GLU A 257 -21.61 -18.72 8.36
N ASP A 258 -21.32 -18.94 9.64
CA ASP A 258 -21.85 -18.14 10.77
C ASP A 258 -21.21 -16.76 10.93
N GLN A 259 -20.21 -16.41 10.12
CA GLN A 259 -19.43 -15.17 10.27
C GLN A 259 -20.07 -13.97 9.55
N HIS A 260 -21.38 -13.78 9.78
CA HIS A 260 -22.17 -12.72 9.13
C HIS A 260 -21.63 -11.31 9.40
N ASN A 261 -21.12 -11.04 10.61
CA ASN A 261 -20.56 -9.73 10.94
C ASN A 261 -19.32 -9.41 10.07
N SER A 262 -18.35 -10.32 10.00
CA SER A 262 -17.13 -10.13 9.23
C SER A 262 -17.41 -10.01 7.73
N ARG A 263 -18.35 -10.80 7.19
CA ARG A 263 -18.84 -10.65 5.80
C ARG A 263 -19.50 -9.28 5.58
N GLY A 264 -20.29 -8.80 6.54
CA GLY A 264 -20.89 -7.47 6.52
C GLY A 264 -19.84 -6.37 6.48
N VAL A 265 -18.83 -6.43 7.35
CA VAL A 265 -17.70 -5.49 7.39
C VAL A 265 -16.97 -5.42 6.04
N ILE A 266 -16.66 -6.58 5.44
CA ILE A 266 -16.01 -6.66 4.13
C ILE A 266 -16.87 -6.03 3.03
N GLY A 267 -18.18 -6.31 3.02
CA GLY A 267 -19.12 -5.74 2.06
C GLY A 267 -19.26 -4.22 2.17
N GLU A 268 -19.31 -3.70 3.40
CA GLU A 268 -19.32 -2.26 3.66
C GLU A 268 -18.03 -1.58 3.24
N ALA A 269 -16.87 -2.15 3.60
CA ALA A 269 -15.56 -1.65 3.22
C ALA A 269 -15.41 -1.61 1.69
N THR A 270 -15.82 -2.66 0.99
CA THR A 270 -15.79 -2.72 -0.48
C THR A 270 -16.63 -1.61 -1.11
N LYS A 271 -17.87 -1.39 -0.63
CA LYS A 271 -18.74 -0.30 -1.12
C LYS A 271 -18.11 1.07 -0.85
N LYS A 272 -17.58 1.26 0.36
CA LYS A 272 -16.93 2.49 0.81
C LYS A 272 -15.74 2.87 -0.08
N TYR A 273 -14.78 1.96 -0.27
CA TYR A 273 -13.58 2.23 -1.06
C TYR A 273 -13.88 2.34 -2.56
N ARG A 274 -14.89 1.62 -3.06
CA ARG A 274 -15.37 1.79 -4.44
C ARG A 274 -15.96 3.18 -4.67
N HIS A 275 -16.78 3.65 -3.74
CA HIS A 275 -17.34 4.99 -3.82
C HIS A 275 -16.24 6.05 -3.80
N ALA A 276 -15.26 5.94 -2.89
CA ALA A 276 -14.11 6.84 -2.84
C ALA A 276 -13.32 6.85 -4.16
N LEU A 277 -13.11 5.70 -4.80
CA LEU A 277 -12.43 5.60 -6.09
C LEU A 277 -13.22 6.31 -7.20
N ILE A 278 -14.53 6.08 -7.28
CA ILE A 278 -15.39 6.74 -8.28
C ILE A 278 -15.37 8.25 -8.11
N GLU A 279 -15.50 8.75 -6.89
CA GLU A 279 -15.49 10.19 -6.62
C GLU A 279 -14.10 10.80 -6.90
N HIS A 280 -13.01 10.09 -6.57
CA HIS A 280 -11.67 10.52 -6.96
C HIS A 280 -11.51 10.60 -8.49
N GLN A 281 -11.98 9.60 -9.23
CA GLN A 281 -11.94 9.60 -10.70
C GLN A 281 -12.68 10.81 -11.29
N LYS A 282 -13.91 11.06 -10.85
CA LYS A 282 -14.72 12.20 -11.33
C LYS A 282 -14.06 13.54 -11.03
N SER A 283 -13.47 13.68 -9.84
CA SER A 283 -12.76 14.89 -9.42
C SER A 283 -11.47 15.11 -10.24
N ARG A 284 -10.70 14.04 -10.46
CA ARG A 284 -9.42 14.08 -11.16
C ARG A 284 -9.56 14.29 -12.67
N TYR A 285 -10.61 13.71 -13.25
CA TYR A 285 -10.91 13.72 -14.68
C TYR A 285 -12.30 14.32 -14.95
N PRO A 286 -12.52 15.61 -14.64
CA PRO A 286 -13.85 16.24 -14.75
C PRO A 286 -14.36 16.33 -16.20
N TYR A 287 -13.48 16.14 -17.17
CA TYR A 287 -13.77 16.13 -18.60
C TYR A 287 -14.20 14.75 -19.13
N MET A 288 -13.97 13.67 -18.37
CA MET A 288 -14.39 12.33 -18.78
C MET A 288 -15.88 12.13 -18.51
N SER A 289 -16.59 11.54 -19.47
CA SER A 289 -17.96 11.08 -19.31
C SER A 289 -18.06 9.94 -18.30
N THR A 290 -19.26 9.71 -17.75
CA THR A 290 -19.51 8.57 -16.85
C THR A 290 -19.16 7.23 -17.49
N TYR A 291 -19.36 7.10 -18.82
CA TYR A 291 -19.00 5.91 -19.57
C TYR A 291 -17.48 5.68 -19.58
N GLU A 292 -16.68 6.72 -19.85
CA GLU A 292 -15.21 6.64 -19.85
C GLU A 292 -14.65 6.32 -18.46
N ILE A 293 -15.22 6.91 -17.40
CA ILE A 293 -14.90 6.52 -16.02
C ILE A 293 -15.23 5.04 -15.79
N GLY A 294 -16.39 4.57 -16.26
CA GLY A 294 -16.77 3.15 -16.20
C GLY A 294 -15.74 2.24 -16.88
N LEU A 295 -15.26 2.61 -18.07
CA LEU A 295 -14.22 1.86 -18.78
C LEU A 295 -12.88 1.84 -18.03
N ARG A 296 -12.46 2.97 -17.44
CA ARG A 296 -11.27 3.01 -16.58
C ARG A 296 -11.41 2.05 -15.39
N LEU A 297 -12.57 2.04 -14.72
CA LEU A 297 -12.82 1.14 -13.59
C LEU A 297 -12.75 -0.34 -14.00
N VAL A 298 -13.38 -0.71 -15.11
CA VAL A 298 -13.31 -2.08 -15.64
C VAL A 298 -11.85 -2.50 -15.90
N ARG A 299 -11.05 -1.60 -16.47
CA ARG A 299 -9.63 -1.84 -16.72
C ARG A 299 -8.85 -2.00 -15.42
N MET A 300 -9.13 -1.19 -14.39
CA MET A 300 -8.53 -1.35 -13.05
C MET A 300 -8.92 -2.70 -12.42
N TYR A 301 -10.19 -3.10 -12.48
CA TYR A 301 -10.64 -4.38 -11.93
C TYR A 301 -10.05 -5.60 -12.66
N SER A 302 -9.66 -5.47 -13.93
CA SER A 302 -8.97 -6.55 -14.64
C SER A 302 -7.63 -6.93 -14.00
N ILE A 303 -7.02 -6.04 -13.21
CA ILE A 303 -5.81 -6.32 -12.43
C ILE A 303 -6.06 -7.46 -11.43
N PHE A 304 -7.27 -7.60 -10.90
CA PHE A 304 -7.57 -8.57 -9.83
C PHE A 304 -7.39 -10.00 -10.34
N SER A 305 -7.80 -10.28 -11.58
CA SER A 305 -7.58 -11.59 -12.20
C SER A 305 -6.09 -11.93 -12.33
N PHE A 306 -5.24 -10.94 -12.63
CA PHE A 306 -3.79 -11.17 -12.65
C PHE A 306 -3.20 -11.35 -11.25
N MET A 307 -3.79 -10.72 -10.23
CA MET A 307 -3.38 -10.95 -8.84
C MET A 307 -3.73 -12.36 -8.35
N GLU A 308 -4.86 -12.94 -8.77
CA GLU A 308 -5.15 -14.36 -8.49
C GLU A 308 -4.14 -15.30 -9.16
N ILE A 309 -3.77 -15.05 -10.43
CA ILE A 309 -2.72 -15.83 -11.11
C ILE A 309 -1.38 -15.70 -10.37
N LEU A 310 -1.01 -14.48 -9.97
CA LEU A 310 0.22 -14.24 -9.21
C LEU A 310 0.18 -14.94 -7.86
N HIS A 311 -0.99 -14.97 -7.20
CA HIS A 311 -1.19 -15.70 -5.96
C HIS A 311 -0.89 -17.19 -6.11
N GLU A 312 -1.44 -17.85 -7.12
CA GLU A 312 -1.17 -19.28 -7.35
C GLU A 312 0.32 -19.55 -7.65
N LEU A 313 0.95 -18.70 -8.45
CA LEU A 313 2.37 -18.83 -8.81
C LEU A 313 3.27 -18.63 -7.60
N ASP A 314 2.99 -17.62 -6.78
CA ASP A 314 3.74 -17.31 -5.57
C ASP A 314 3.59 -18.41 -4.51
N GLN A 315 2.35 -18.82 -4.23
CA GLN A 315 2.07 -19.87 -3.24
C GLN A 315 2.73 -21.19 -3.62
N SER A 316 2.58 -21.63 -4.88
CA SER A 316 3.22 -22.87 -5.34
C SER A 316 4.75 -22.81 -5.25
N SER A 317 5.35 -21.67 -5.61
CA SER A 317 6.80 -21.48 -5.54
C SER A 317 7.32 -21.42 -4.11
N LEU A 318 6.70 -20.62 -3.25
CA LEU A 318 7.15 -20.42 -1.87
C LEU A 318 6.92 -21.67 -1.03
N ALA A 319 5.83 -22.42 -1.24
CA ALA A 319 5.62 -23.71 -0.59
C ALA A 319 6.79 -24.67 -0.86
N GLU A 320 7.23 -24.77 -2.12
CA GLU A 320 8.38 -25.60 -2.50
C GLU A 320 9.68 -25.10 -1.86
N LEU A 321 9.95 -23.79 -1.94
CA LEU A 321 11.15 -23.19 -1.35
C LEU A 321 11.21 -23.38 0.17
N VAL A 322 10.08 -23.29 0.86
CA VAL A 322 9.96 -23.53 2.31
C VAL A 322 10.22 -24.99 2.65
N VAL A 323 9.57 -25.93 1.95
CA VAL A 323 9.72 -27.38 2.20
C VAL A 323 11.15 -27.87 1.93
N LEU A 324 11.78 -27.36 0.88
CA LEU A 324 13.17 -27.69 0.53
C LEU A 324 14.21 -26.81 1.25
N ASN A 325 13.77 -25.93 2.14
CA ASN A 325 14.59 -24.95 2.86
C ASN A 325 15.56 -24.16 1.97
N LYS A 326 15.10 -23.76 0.78
CA LYS A 326 15.88 -22.97 -0.16
C LYS A 326 15.94 -21.53 0.32
N GLY A 327 17.15 -20.97 0.37
CA GLY A 327 17.40 -19.61 0.85
C GLY A 327 17.13 -19.41 2.34
N ASN A 328 17.13 -20.48 3.15
CA ASN A 328 16.80 -20.45 4.58
C ASN A 328 15.37 -19.96 4.87
N LEU A 329 14.39 -20.42 4.09
CA LEU A 329 12.98 -20.08 4.25
C LEU A 329 12.20 -21.04 5.15
N GLN A 330 12.82 -22.09 5.70
CA GLN A 330 12.14 -22.99 6.62
C GLN A 330 12.03 -22.36 8.02
N GLY A 331 10.82 -21.87 8.35
CA GLY A 331 10.49 -21.31 9.65
C GLY A 331 9.00 -21.49 9.97
N GLU A 332 8.63 -21.25 11.22
CA GLU A 332 7.24 -21.39 11.69
C GLU A 332 6.27 -20.52 10.87
N LEU A 333 6.60 -19.24 10.71
CA LEU A 333 5.72 -18.28 10.04
C LEU A 333 5.56 -18.59 8.55
N THR A 334 6.66 -18.91 7.87
CA THR A 334 6.63 -19.23 6.44
C THR A 334 5.90 -20.54 6.18
N PHE A 335 6.03 -21.53 7.07
CA PHE A 335 5.29 -22.77 7.00
C PHE A 335 3.79 -22.55 7.23
N ASP A 336 3.43 -21.74 8.20
CA ASP A 336 2.03 -21.40 8.48
C ASP A 336 1.37 -20.68 7.31
N ILE A 337 2.06 -19.72 6.68
CA ILE A 337 1.53 -18.91 5.57
C ILE A 337 1.50 -19.66 4.24
N HIS A 338 2.50 -20.48 3.91
CA HIS A 338 2.67 -21.05 2.57
C HIS A 338 2.46 -22.56 2.47
N VAL A 339 2.38 -23.28 3.60
CA VAL A 339 2.23 -24.74 3.59
C VAL A 339 0.97 -25.19 4.31
N ARG A 340 0.67 -24.65 5.49
CA ARG A 340 -0.48 -25.08 6.30
C ARG A 340 -1.80 -24.56 5.76
N THR A 341 -1.86 -23.30 5.37
CA THR A 341 -3.03 -22.63 4.78
C THR A 341 -3.50 -23.29 3.49
N THR A 342 -2.56 -23.76 2.65
CA THR A 342 -2.87 -24.43 1.38
C THR A 342 -3.51 -25.80 1.54
N ARG A 343 -3.42 -26.43 2.73
CA ARG A 343 -3.99 -27.76 3.01
C ARG A 343 -5.40 -27.73 3.59
N ASN A 344 -5.90 -26.54 3.94
CA ASN A 344 -7.24 -26.34 4.52
C ASN A 344 -8.27 -25.85 3.49
N HIS A 345 -7.89 -25.83 2.21
CA HIS A 345 -8.78 -25.77 1.05
C HIS A 345 -8.78 -27.14 0.37
#